data_AF-A0A838UWX7-F1
#
_entry.id   AF-A0A838UWX7-F1
#
_cell.length_a   1.000
_cell.length_b   1.000
_cell.length_c   1.000
_cell.angle_alpha   90.00
_cell.angle_beta   90.00
_cell.angle_gamma   90.00
#
_symmetry.space_group_name_H-M   'P 1'
#
loop_
_entity.id
_entity.type
_entity.pdbx_description
1 polymer ?
#
loop_
_entity_poly.entity_id
_entity_poly.type
_entity_poly.pdbx_seq_one_letter_code
_entity_poly.pdbx_strand_id
1 'polypeptide(L)'
;MRVTYSYESILRAVGQVLDDAGVQHMALRETSDGLMVEGQNRDHSKYQHLFALGELCNLIDSTEGQIEALFAPQKEEAHSLRDFLVQHEAVLAR
;
A
#
# COMPACT_ATOMS: atom_id res chain seq x y z
N MET A 1 -19.60 8.81 -13.41
CA MET A 1 -18.34 8.15 -13.79
C MET A 1 -18.19 6.91 -12.92
N ARG A 2 -17.82 5.75 -13.48
CA ARG A 2 -17.40 4.61 -12.64
C ARG A 2 -15.96 4.88 -12.24
N VAL A 3 -15.73 5.10 -10.96
CA VAL A 3 -14.38 5.13 -10.40
C VAL A 3 -13.93 3.68 -10.30
N THR A 4 -12.86 3.35 -11.02
CA THR A 4 -12.22 2.04 -10.94
C THR A 4 -10.89 2.23 -10.24
N TYR A 5 -10.82 1.76 -9.00
CA TYR A 5 -9.56 1.70 -8.27
C TYR A 5 -8.76 0.49 -8.72
N SER A 6 -7.45 0.68 -8.90
CA SER A 6 -6.55 -0.44 -9.17
C SER A 6 -6.28 -1.22 -7.89
N TYR A 7 -5.98 -2.51 -8.00
CA TYR A 7 -5.56 -3.32 -6.85
C TYR A 7 -4.28 -2.77 -6.21
N GLU A 8 -3.39 -2.17 -7.01
CA GLU A 8 -2.22 -1.44 -6.53
C GLU A 8 -2.60 -0.25 -5.63
N SER A 9 -3.57 0.57 -6.05
CA SER A 9 -4.06 1.70 -5.25
C SER A 9 -4.65 1.22 -3.91
N ILE A 10 -5.40 0.12 -3.94
CA ILE A 10 -5.96 -0.52 -2.73
C ILE A 10 -4.84 -0.98 -1.79
N LEU A 11 -3.90 -1.77 -2.30
CA LEU A 11 -2.79 -2.30 -1.49
C LEU A 11 -1.90 -1.19 -0.93
N ARG A 12 -1.66 -0.12 -1.70
CA ARG A 12 -0.87 1.03 -1.26
C ARG A 12 -1.55 1.77 -0.12
N ALA A 13 -2.84 2.10 -0.29
CA ALA A 13 -3.61 2.82 0.70
C ALA A 13 -3.71 2.03 2.01
N VAL A 14 -3.97 0.72 1.91
CA VAL A 14 -3.99 -0.20 3.05
C VAL A 14 -2.61 -0.33 3.68
N GLY A 15 -1.56 -0.49 2.87
CA GLY A 15 -0.17 -0.59 3.34
C GLY A 15 0.25 0.59 4.20
N GLN A 16 -0.10 1.82 3.80
CA GLN A 16 0.22 3.03 4.57
C GLN A 16 -0.45 3.02 5.96
N VAL A 17 -1.70 2.57 6.05
CA VAL A 17 -2.38 2.41 7.35
C VAL A 17 -1.67 1.38 8.23
N LEU A 18 -1.18 0.29 7.64
CA LEU A 18 -0.47 -0.77 8.37
C LEU A 18 0.92 -0.31 8.83
N ASP A 19 1.60 0.50 8.02
CA ASP A 19 2.89 1.10 8.36
C ASP A 19 2.74 2.08 9.53
N ASP A 20 1.73 2.95 9.48
CA ASP A 20 1.39 3.88 10.57
C ASP A 20 1.00 3.13 11.86
N ALA A 21 0.33 1.98 11.72
CA ALA A 21 -0.01 1.10 12.83
C ALA A 21 1.17 0.25 13.35
N GLY A 22 2.31 0.23 12.64
CA GLY A 22 3.49 -0.54 13.03
C GLY A 22 3.32 -2.06 12.91
N VAL A 23 2.46 -2.51 12.00
CA VAL A 23 2.21 -3.94 11.71
C VAL A 23 3.43 -4.52 10.98
N GLN A 24 3.99 -5.63 11.47
CA GLN A 24 5.19 -6.25 10.87
C GLN A 24 4.90 -7.50 10.06
N HIS A 25 3.87 -8.24 10.46
CA HIS A 25 3.39 -9.43 9.77
C HIS A 25 1.95 -9.19 9.39
N MET A 26 1.60 -9.42 8.13
CA MET A 26 0.24 -9.21 7.64
C MET A 26 -0.19 -10.32 6.69
N ALA A 27 -1.48 -10.60 6.71
CA ALA A 27 -2.21 -11.42 5.76
C ALA A 27 -3.40 -10.59 5.25
N LEU A 28 -3.56 -10.57 3.94
CA LEU A 28 -4.65 -9.88 3.24
C LEU A 28 -5.60 -10.95 2.71
N ARG A 29 -6.91 -10.79 2.97
CA ARG A 29 -7.95 -11.67 2.46
C ARG A 29 -9.12 -10.85 1.96
N GLU A 30 -9.44 -10.99 0.69
CA GLU A 30 -10.67 -10.45 0.11
C GLU A 30 -11.88 -11.22 0.67
N THR A 31 -12.93 -10.48 1.05
CA THR A 31 -14.21 -11.02 1.52
C THR A 31 -15.35 -10.39 0.71
N SER A 32 -16.58 -10.88 0.90
CA SER A 32 -17.77 -10.26 0.30
C SER A 32 -17.98 -8.81 0.73
N ASP A 33 -17.45 -8.45 1.91
CA ASP A 33 -17.75 -7.20 2.59
C ASP A 33 -16.60 -6.18 2.47
N GLY A 34 -15.44 -6.60 1.94
CA GLY A 34 -14.27 -5.75 1.73
C GLY A 34 -12.95 -6.50 1.80
N LEU A 35 -11.93 -5.87 2.40
CA LEU A 35 -10.60 -6.44 2.56
C LEU A 35 -10.30 -6.67 4.05
N MET A 36 -10.19 -7.92 4.44
CA MET A 36 -9.73 -8.30 5.77
C MET A 36 -8.20 -8.26 5.83
N VAL A 37 -7.68 -7.55 6.82
CA VAL A 37 -6.26 -7.52 7.16
C VAL A 37 -6.07 -8.07 8.55
N GLU A 38 -5.22 -9.08 8.65
CA GLU A 38 -4.84 -9.71 9.91
C GLU A 38 -3.34 -9.60 10.04
N GLY A 39 -2.84 -9.30 11.23
CA GLY A 39 -1.42 -9.09 11.42
C GLY A 39 -0.98 -9.10 12.86
N GLN A 40 0.30 -8.78 13.04
CA GLN A 40 0.92 -8.65 14.35
C GLN A 40 1.77 -7.39 14.40
N ASN A 41 1.57 -6.60 15.46
CA ASN A 41 2.35 -5.41 15.75
C ASN A 41 3.70 -5.80 16.38
N ARG A 42 4.62 -4.83 16.47
CA ARG A 42 5.94 -4.98 17.12
C ARG A 42 5.89 -5.50 18.55
N ASP A 43 4.84 -5.18 19.29
CA ASP A 43 4.63 -5.61 20.68
C ASP A 43 3.96 -7.00 20.77
N HIS A 44 3.88 -7.73 19.66
CA HIS A 44 3.18 -9.00 19.50
C HIS A 44 1.67 -8.94 19.67
N SER A 45 1.06 -7.75 19.80
CA SER A 45 -0.39 -7.61 19.79
C SER A 45 -0.98 -7.96 18.43
N LYS A 46 -2.16 -8.57 18.42
CA LYS A 46 -2.87 -8.93 17.19
C LYS A 46 -3.47 -7.67 16.58
N TYR A 47 -3.19 -7.46 15.30
CA TYR A 47 -3.87 -6.48 14.47
C TYR A 47 -4.94 -7.20 13.65
N GLN A 48 -6.15 -6.68 13.64
CA GLN A 48 -7.21 -7.17 12.76
C GLN A 48 -8.10 -6.01 12.37
N HIS A 49 -8.31 -5.84 11.07
CA HIS A 49 -9.16 -4.78 10.54
C HIS A 49 -9.85 -5.26 9.26
N LEU A 50 -11.16 -5.07 9.19
CA LEU A 50 -11.93 -5.24 7.96
C LEU A 50 -12.14 -3.86 7.36
N PHE A 51 -11.41 -3.56 6.28
CA PHE A 51 -11.69 -2.37 5.50
C PHE A 51 -12.93 -2.63 4.64
N ALA A 52 -14.06 -2.02 5.00
CA ALA A 52 -15.26 -2.11 4.18
C ALA A 52 -15.02 -1.46 2.81
N LEU A 53 -15.74 -1.91 1.77
CA LEU A 53 -15.56 -1.35 0.42
C LEU A 53 -15.69 0.17 0.36
N GLY A 54 -16.62 0.77 1.12
CA GLY A 54 -16.76 2.23 1.20
C GLY A 54 -15.58 2.92 1.90
N GLU A 55 -15.00 2.28 2.91
CA GLU A 55 -13.81 2.78 3.61
C GLU A 55 -12.59 2.72 2.71
N LEU A 56 -12.44 1.66 1.92
CA LEU A 56 -11.37 1.54 0.92
C LEU A 56 -11.44 2.67 -0.11
N CYS A 57 -12.63 3.00 -0.63
CA CYS A 57 -12.78 4.13 -1.56
C CYS A 57 -12.32 5.44 -0.93
N ASN A 58 -12.82 5.75 0.28
CA ASN A 58 -12.46 6.96 1.00
C ASN A 58 -10.96 7.01 1.33
N LEU A 59 -10.38 5.85 1.70
CA LEU A 59 -8.98 5.72 2.01
C LEU A 59 -8.13 6.01 0.78
N ILE A 60 -8.46 5.40 -0.37
CA ILE A 60 -7.73 5.61 -1.62
C ILE A 60 -7.82 7.08 -2.06
N ASP A 61 -9.01 7.69 -2.02
CA ASP A 61 -9.20 9.10 -2.36
C ASP A 61 -8.37 10.02 -1.44
N SER A 62 -8.27 9.67 -0.15
CA SER A 62 -7.49 10.42 0.85
C SER A 62 -5.99 10.22 0.70
N THR A 63 -5.55 9.05 0.25
CA THR A 63 -4.15 8.73 -0.02
C THR A 63 -3.69 9.36 -1.33
N GLU A 64 -4.50 9.33 -2.39
CA GLU A 64 -4.17 9.96 -3.68
C GLU A 64 -3.98 11.49 -3.54
N GLY A 65 -4.79 12.17 -2.70
CA GLY A 65 -4.62 13.59 -2.40
C GLY A 65 -3.36 13.95 -1.58
N GLN A 66 -2.79 13.00 -0.83
CA GLN A 66 -1.51 13.16 -0.11
C GLN A 66 -0.30 12.80 -0.99
N ILE A 67 -0.53 12.01 -2.04
CA ILE A 67 0.50 11.44 -2.91
C ILE A 67 1.00 12.42 -3.97
N GLU A 68 0.17 13.34 -4.49
CA GLU A 68 0.68 14.38 -5.41
C GLU A 68 1.80 15.22 -4.78
N ALA A 69 1.85 15.31 -3.45
CA ALA A 69 2.92 15.98 -2.70
C ALA A 69 4.13 15.09 -2.38
N LEU A 70 3.95 13.77 -2.21
CA LEU A 70 5.01 12.82 -1.84
C LEU A 70 5.70 12.16 -3.05
N PHE A 71 5.00 12.03 -4.18
CA PHE A 71 5.47 11.41 -5.43
C PHE A 71 5.66 12.42 -6.56
N ALA A 72 5.70 13.73 -6.28
CA ALA A 72 6.36 14.67 -7.16
C ALA A 72 7.77 14.10 -7.48
N PRO A 73 8.17 13.96 -8.75
CA PRO A 73 9.27 13.09 -9.14
C PRO A 73 10.59 13.61 -8.58
N GLN A 74 11.00 13.08 -7.42
CA GLN A 74 12.34 13.24 -6.93
C GLN A 74 13.19 12.15 -7.57
N LYS A 75 14.18 12.60 -8.33
CA LYS A 75 15.33 11.84 -8.80
C LYS A 75 16.11 11.28 -7.59
N GLU A 76 15.56 10.27 -6.93
CA GLU A 76 16.09 8.94 -6.73
C GLU A 76 17.65 8.93 -6.48
N GLU A 77 18.18 8.39 -5.40
CA GLU A 77 19.59 7.96 -5.32
C GLU A 77 19.54 6.95 -4.21
N ALA A 78 19.23 5.74 -4.64
CA ALA A 78 20.02 4.59 -4.26
C ALA A 78 20.36 4.42 -2.76
N HIS A 79 19.33 4.65 -1.95
CA HIS A 79 18.86 3.89 -0.79
C HIS A 79 17.32 3.90 -0.83
N SER A 80 16.79 3.80 -2.05
CA SER A 80 15.45 4.18 -2.55
C SER A 80 15.17 3.43 -3.87
N LEU A 81 13.98 3.60 -4.44
CA LEU A 81 13.55 2.94 -5.69
C LEU A 81 14.50 3.15 -6.92
N ARG A 82 15.51 4.06 -6.84
CA ARG A 82 16.57 4.20 -7.88
C ARG A 82 17.59 3.07 -7.82
N ASP A 83 17.89 2.57 -6.62
CA ASP A 83 18.69 1.35 -6.48
C ASP A 83 18.03 0.23 -7.25
N PHE A 84 16.72 0.13 -7.02
CA PHE A 84 15.87 -0.92 -7.56
C PHE A 84 15.89 -0.88 -9.11
N LEU A 85 15.76 0.27 -9.76
CA LEU A 85 15.76 0.32 -11.23
C LEU A 85 17.16 0.19 -11.85
N VAL A 86 18.23 0.60 -11.16
CA VAL A 86 19.61 0.41 -11.62
C VAL A 86 20.06 -1.06 -11.49
N GLN A 87 19.57 -1.81 -10.49
CA GLN A 87 19.82 -3.26 -10.38
C GLN A 87 19.02 -4.10 -11.37
N HIS A 88 17.83 -3.64 -11.75
CA HIS A 88 16.91 -4.40 -12.61
C HIS A 88 17.09 -4.16 -14.12
N GLU A 89 18.13 -3.44 -14.57
CA GLU A 89 18.60 -3.46 -15.99
C GLU A 89 18.96 -4.89 -16.47
N ALA A 90 19.18 -5.83 -15.54
CA ALA A 90 19.34 -7.26 -15.87
C ALA A 90 18.03 -7.95 -16.33
N VAL A 91 16.86 -7.35 -16.13
CA VAL A 91 15.56 -7.94 -16.49
C VAL A 91 15.12 -7.59 -17.92
N LEU A 92 15.78 -6.64 -18.60
CA LEU A 92 15.47 -6.30 -20.01
C LEU A 92 16.53 -6.75 -21.01
N ALA A 93 17.58 -7.44 -20.54
CA ALA A 93 18.66 -7.95 -21.37
C ALA A 93 18.78 -9.49 -21.35
N ARG A 94 17.66 -10.22 -21.48
CA ARG A 94 17.49 -11.47 -22.29
C ARG A 94 16.22 -12.24 -21.96
#